data_AF-A0A147B976-F1
#
_entry.id   AF-A0A147B976-F1
#
_cell.length_a   1.000
_cell.length_b   1.000
_cell.length_c   1.000
_cell.angle_alpha   90.00
_cell.angle_beta   90.00
_cell.angle_gamma   90.00
#
_symmetry.space_group_name_H-M   'P 1'
#
loop_
_entity.id
_entity.type
_entity.pdbx_description
1 polymer ?
#
loop_
_entity_poly.entity_id
_entity_poly.type
_entity_poly.pdbx_seq_one_letter_code
_entity_poly.pdbx_strand_id
1 'polypeptide(L)'
;INPRQMEMFADPESRGGVLEPEGTVEIRFRKKDLLKTMHRVDARCRDLVSRLGISTDGQEKDRLQKGLVKREQELVPMYHQVALTFADLHDMPARMQEKGVIQDVIPWAKSRLQLYWRLHRRLLVDGMKKKILSLRPNLGDGEMENMFKRWFVESLGAVKQYLWENDQAVVHWLQEQLHPATSRSLVLDNIECLRRDATISQMKSLLQSNPEVIMDSAVHIVQQLSAQQRSDLLNTIKALEGQT
;
A
#
# COMPACT_ATOMS: atom_id res chain seq x y z
N ILE A 1 -4.86 10.19 -5.64
CA ILE A 1 -5.50 11.36 -4.99
C ILE A 1 -4.87 11.62 -3.63
N ASN A 2 -4.92 10.69 -2.67
CA ASN A 2 -4.20 10.82 -1.40
C ASN A 2 -3.61 9.47 -0.94
N PRO A 3 -2.39 9.09 -1.39
CA PRO A 3 -1.81 7.77 -1.11
C PRO A 3 -1.50 7.54 0.38
N ARG A 4 -1.41 8.62 1.18
CA ARG A 4 -1.15 8.53 2.61
C ARG A 4 -2.38 8.06 3.39
N GLN A 5 -3.57 8.34 2.88
CA GLN A 5 -4.83 8.17 3.60
C GLN A 5 -5.79 7.16 2.94
N MET A 6 -5.64 6.90 1.65
CA MET A 6 -6.53 6.01 0.90
C MET A 6 -5.97 4.59 0.83
N GLU A 7 -6.82 3.62 1.13
CA GLU A 7 -6.60 2.19 0.87
C GLU A 7 -7.81 1.66 0.10
N MET A 8 -7.56 0.75 -0.85
CA MET A 8 -8.60 0.19 -1.73
C MET A 8 -8.61 -1.32 -1.59
N PHE A 9 -9.83 -1.88 -1.54
CA PHE A 9 -10.07 -3.32 -1.45
C PHE A 9 -11.10 -3.70 -2.50
N ALA A 10 -11.07 -4.95 -2.93
CA ALA A 10 -12.02 -5.49 -3.89
C ALA A 10 -12.63 -6.79 -3.34
N ASP A 11 -13.91 -7.03 -3.63
CA ASP A 11 -14.54 -8.32 -3.32
C ASP A 11 -14.15 -9.35 -4.40
N PRO A 12 -13.99 -10.65 -4.09
CA PRO A 12 -13.69 -11.68 -5.10
C PRO A 12 -14.62 -11.70 -6.31
N GLU A 13 -15.89 -11.31 -6.14
CA GLU A 13 -16.89 -11.27 -7.20
C GLU A 13 -16.94 -9.94 -7.95
N SER A 14 -16.21 -8.92 -7.47
CA SER A 14 -16.16 -7.61 -8.13
C SER A 14 -15.38 -7.64 -9.44
N ARG A 15 -15.49 -6.55 -10.22
CA ARG A 15 -14.74 -6.32 -11.46
C ARG A 15 -14.19 -4.91 -11.49
N GLY A 16 -13.06 -4.74 -12.18
CA GLY A 16 -12.45 -3.42 -12.38
C GLY A 16 -11.55 -3.37 -13.61
N GLY A 17 -11.98 -2.60 -14.59
CA GLY A 17 -11.29 -2.37 -15.85
C GLY A 17 -11.42 -0.92 -16.30
N VAL A 18 -10.77 -0.58 -17.43
CA VAL A 18 -10.92 0.75 -18.05
C VAL A 18 -12.24 0.84 -18.83
N LEU A 19 -12.65 -0.26 -19.45
CA LEU A 19 -13.89 -0.41 -20.20
C LEU A 19 -14.55 -1.71 -19.78
N GLU A 20 -15.87 -1.77 -19.89
CA GLU A 20 -16.61 -3.01 -19.73
C GLU A 20 -16.16 -4.06 -20.78
N PRO A 21 -16.30 -5.37 -20.49
CA PRO A 21 -15.88 -6.43 -21.40
C PRO A 21 -16.40 -6.25 -22.85
N GLU A 22 -17.63 -5.78 -23.01
CA GLU A 22 -18.27 -5.47 -24.28
C GLU A 22 -17.47 -4.43 -25.08
N GLY A 23 -17.16 -3.30 -24.45
CA GLY A 23 -16.35 -2.24 -25.08
C GLY A 23 -14.93 -2.69 -25.40
N THR A 24 -14.34 -3.52 -24.53
CA THR A 24 -13.02 -4.11 -24.77
C THR A 24 -13.04 -5.02 -25.99
N VAL A 25 -14.04 -5.89 -26.12
CA VAL A 25 -14.19 -6.81 -27.27
C VAL A 25 -14.44 -6.03 -28.56
N GLU A 26 -15.31 -5.01 -28.55
CA GLU A 26 -15.59 -4.18 -29.71
C GLU A 26 -14.35 -3.46 -30.26
N ILE A 27 -13.45 -3.02 -29.37
CA ILE A 27 -12.25 -2.29 -29.78
C ILE A 27 -11.11 -3.25 -30.12
N ARG A 28 -10.86 -4.27 -29.27
CA ARG A 28 -9.64 -5.09 -29.27
C ARG A 28 -9.82 -6.51 -29.80
N PHE A 29 -11.01 -7.09 -29.76
CA PHE A 29 -11.27 -8.49 -30.18
C PHE A 29 -12.41 -8.57 -31.21
N ARG A 30 -12.18 -7.92 -32.36
CA ARG A 30 -13.22 -7.72 -33.39
C ARG A 30 -13.52 -9.01 -34.13
N LYS A 31 -14.52 -8.96 -35.03
CA LYS A 31 -14.92 -10.10 -35.88
C LYS A 31 -13.73 -10.82 -36.54
N LYS A 32 -12.73 -10.10 -37.04
CA LYS A 32 -11.52 -10.71 -37.63
C LYS A 32 -10.76 -11.63 -36.66
N ASP A 33 -10.72 -11.28 -35.38
CA ASP A 33 -9.99 -12.01 -34.34
C ASP A 33 -10.83 -13.19 -33.82
N LEU A 34 -12.17 -13.05 -33.80
CA LEU A 34 -13.10 -14.17 -33.62
C LEU A 34 -12.90 -15.23 -34.70
N LEU A 35 -12.88 -14.84 -35.99
CA LEU A 35 -12.67 -15.76 -37.11
C LEU A 35 -11.32 -16.48 -37.02
N LYS A 36 -10.24 -15.75 -36.72
CA LYS A 36 -8.92 -16.36 -36.46
C LYS A 36 -8.96 -17.39 -35.34
N THR A 37 -9.72 -17.11 -34.27
CA THR A 37 -9.85 -18.04 -33.15
C THR A 37 -10.66 -19.28 -33.52
N MET A 38 -11.72 -19.13 -34.31
CA MET A 38 -12.48 -20.27 -34.86
C MET A 38 -11.58 -21.14 -35.74
N HIS A 39 -10.80 -20.54 -36.65
CA HIS A 39 -9.87 -21.26 -37.51
C HIS A 39 -8.73 -21.95 -36.74
N ARG A 40 -8.44 -21.51 -35.51
CA ARG A 40 -7.44 -22.13 -34.64
C ARG A 40 -8.00 -23.25 -33.78
N VAL A 41 -9.24 -23.12 -33.29
CA VAL A 41 -9.78 -23.98 -32.23
C VAL A 41 -10.91 -24.90 -32.73
N ASP A 42 -11.81 -24.43 -33.60
CA ASP A 42 -12.92 -25.26 -34.12
C ASP A 42 -12.40 -26.26 -35.15
N ALA A 43 -12.64 -27.55 -34.89
CA ALA A 43 -12.14 -28.64 -35.72
C ALA A 43 -12.69 -28.60 -37.16
N ARG A 44 -13.93 -28.17 -37.35
CA ARG A 44 -14.58 -28.12 -38.66
C ARG A 44 -14.09 -26.93 -39.48
N CYS A 45 -13.92 -25.76 -38.86
CA CYS A 45 -13.28 -24.61 -39.50
C CYS A 45 -11.84 -24.96 -39.93
N ARG A 46 -11.07 -25.63 -39.08
CA ARG A 46 -9.71 -26.10 -39.40
C ARG A 46 -9.66 -27.04 -40.60
N ASP A 47 -10.54 -28.06 -40.62
CA ASP A 47 -10.63 -29.00 -41.74
C ASP A 47 -11.00 -28.29 -43.05
N LEU A 48 -12.00 -27.40 -43.01
CA LEU A 48 -12.42 -26.62 -44.18
C LEU A 48 -11.30 -25.70 -44.70
N VAL A 49 -10.60 -24.99 -43.81
CA VAL A 49 -9.44 -24.13 -44.16
C VAL A 49 -8.30 -24.96 -44.74
N SER A 50 -8.01 -26.14 -44.18
CA SER A 50 -6.97 -27.04 -44.68
C SER A 50 -7.29 -27.55 -46.08
N ARG A 51 -8.54 -28.00 -46.32
CA ARG A 51 -8.98 -28.46 -47.65
C ARG A 51 -9.00 -27.35 -48.68
N LEU A 52 -9.36 -26.12 -48.29
CA LEU A 52 -9.26 -24.94 -49.15
C LEU A 52 -7.82 -24.66 -49.61
N GLY A 53 -6.83 -24.92 -48.74
CA GLY A 53 -5.41 -24.75 -49.06
C GLY A 53 -4.85 -25.82 -50.02
N ILE A 54 -5.42 -27.02 -50.05
CA ILE A 54 -4.95 -28.15 -50.86
C ILE A 54 -5.72 -28.29 -52.18
N SER A 55 -7.01 -27.93 -52.19
CA SER A 55 -7.86 -28.08 -53.38
C SER A 55 -7.33 -27.24 -54.55
N THR A 56 -7.39 -27.80 -55.76
CA THR A 56 -7.03 -27.11 -57.01
C THR A 56 -8.25 -26.84 -57.90
N ASP A 57 -9.38 -27.51 -57.64
CA ASP A 57 -10.62 -27.33 -58.38
C ASP A 57 -11.40 -26.09 -57.91
N GLY A 58 -11.84 -25.27 -58.86
CA GLY A 58 -12.57 -24.04 -58.60
C GLY A 58 -13.96 -24.27 -58.01
N GLN A 59 -14.66 -25.34 -58.44
CA GLN A 59 -16.00 -25.63 -57.95
C GLN A 59 -15.97 -26.15 -56.50
N GLU A 60 -15.05 -27.06 -56.18
CA GLU A 60 -14.87 -27.54 -54.81
C GLU A 60 -14.38 -26.42 -53.87
N LYS A 61 -13.52 -25.50 -54.33
CA LYS A 61 -13.15 -24.31 -53.54
C LYS A 61 -14.34 -23.44 -53.17
N ASP A 62 -15.23 -23.15 -54.12
CA ASP A 62 -16.44 -22.37 -53.87
C ASP A 62 -17.37 -23.06 -52.85
N ARG A 63 -17.53 -24.38 -52.98
CA ARG A 63 -18.32 -25.19 -52.03
C ARG A 63 -17.73 -25.16 -50.62
N LEU A 64 -16.42 -25.35 -50.49
CA LEU A 64 -15.72 -25.32 -49.20
C LEU A 64 -15.76 -23.92 -48.57
N GLN A 65 -15.63 -22.86 -49.37
CA GLN A 65 -15.72 -21.47 -48.90
C GLN A 65 -17.12 -21.16 -48.37
N LYS A 66 -18.18 -21.56 -49.07
CA LYS A 66 -19.57 -21.42 -48.60
C LYS A 66 -19.81 -22.18 -47.31
N GLY A 67 -19.27 -23.40 -47.20
CA GLY A 67 -19.32 -24.21 -45.98
C GLY A 67 -18.61 -23.56 -44.80
N LEU A 68 -17.44 -22.95 -45.04
CA LEU A 68 -16.68 -22.24 -44.02
C LEU A 68 -17.44 -21.01 -43.53
N VAL A 69 -17.93 -20.15 -44.43
CA VAL A 69 -18.70 -18.95 -44.08
C VAL A 69 -19.96 -19.31 -43.30
N LYS A 70 -20.67 -20.38 -43.70
CA LYS A 70 -21.85 -20.87 -42.96
C LYS A 70 -21.47 -21.27 -41.53
N ARG A 71 -20.40 -22.05 -41.36
CA ARG A 71 -19.93 -22.48 -40.03
C ARG A 71 -19.48 -21.30 -39.17
N GLU A 72 -18.78 -20.33 -39.76
CA GLU A 72 -18.38 -19.10 -39.07
C GLU A 72 -19.61 -18.34 -38.55
N GLN A 73 -20.64 -18.16 -39.38
CA GLN A 73 -21.88 -17.47 -38.99
C GLN A 73 -22.60 -18.18 -37.84
N GLU A 74 -22.65 -19.51 -37.85
CA GLU A 74 -23.22 -20.32 -36.75
C GLU A 74 -22.46 -20.11 -35.43
N LEU A 75 -21.13 -19.94 -35.51
CA LEU A 75 -20.26 -19.86 -34.33
C LEU A 75 -20.10 -18.46 -33.75
N VAL A 76 -20.32 -17.40 -34.54
CA VAL A 76 -20.10 -16.01 -34.12
C VAL A 76 -20.72 -15.67 -32.75
N PRO A 77 -22.00 -15.96 -32.46
CA PRO A 77 -22.59 -15.60 -31.17
C PRO A 77 -21.91 -16.27 -29.98
N MET A 78 -21.58 -17.57 -30.11
CA MET A 78 -20.91 -18.32 -29.03
C MET A 78 -19.48 -17.85 -28.82
N TYR A 79 -18.72 -17.61 -29.90
CA TYR A 79 -17.35 -17.09 -29.79
C TYR A 79 -17.31 -15.65 -29.30
N HIS A 80 -18.34 -14.85 -29.58
CA HIS A 80 -18.46 -13.52 -29.00
C HIS A 80 -18.61 -13.62 -27.47
N GLN A 81 -19.46 -14.52 -26.95
CA GLN A 81 -19.56 -14.76 -25.51
C GLN A 81 -18.23 -15.21 -24.90
N VAL A 82 -17.49 -16.10 -25.58
CA VAL A 82 -16.15 -16.50 -25.15
C VAL A 82 -15.19 -15.31 -25.12
N ALA A 83 -15.26 -14.40 -26.09
CA ALA A 83 -14.45 -13.19 -26.10
C ALA A 83 -14.80 -12.24 -24.95
N LEU A 84 -16.09 -12.10 -24.60
CA LEU A 84 -16.53 -11.34 -23.43
C LEU A 84 -15.98 -11.94 -22.15
N THR A 85 -16.11 -13.25 -21.95
CA THR A 85 -15.53 -13.93 -20.78
C THR A 85 -14.01 -13.79 -20.75
N PHE A 86 -13.34 -13.88 -21.90
CA PHE A 86 -11.90 -13.66 -21.98
C PHE A 86 -11.50 -12.24 -21.57
N ALA A 87 -12.26 -11.23 -21.98
CA ALA A 87 -12.06 -9.85 -21.55
C ALA A 87 -12.33 -9.70 -20.03
N ASP A 88 -13.42 -10.26 -19.52
CA ASP A 88 -13.79 -10.23 -18.08
C ASP A 88 -12.71 -10.83 -17.17
N LEU A 89 -12.01 -11.88 -17.62
CA LEU A 89 -10.88 -12.46 -16.89
C LEU A 89 -9.74 -11.45 -16.66
N HIS A 90 -9.61 -10.42 -17.50
CA HIS A 90 -8.63 -9.34 -17.30
C HIS A 90 -9.09 -8.30 -16.26
N ASP A 91 -10.35 -8.29 -15.87
CA ASP A 91 -10.92 -7.30 -14.94
C ASP A 91 -11.14 -7.90 -13.53
N MET A 92 -10.60 -9.10 -13.29
CA MET A 92 -10.72 -9.79 -12.00
C MET A 92 -9.86 -9.12 -10.90
N PRO A 93 -10.32 -9.14 -9.63
CA PRO A 93 -9.61 -8.60 -8.47
C PRO A 93 -8.20 -9.18 -8.28
N ALA A 94 -7.99 -10.46 -8.61
CA ALA A 94 -6.67 -11.08 -8.55
C ALA A 94 -5.62 -10.34 -9.40
N ARG A 95 -6.03 -9.85 -10.58
CA ARG A 95 -5.15 -9.03 -11.43
C ARG A 95 -4.94 -7.64 -10.85
N MET A 96 -5.96 -7.06 -10.21
CA MET A 96 -5.85 -5.77 -9.53
C MET A 96 -4.81 -5.83 -8.40
N GLN A 97 -4.82 -6.91 -7.62
CA GLN A 97 -3.85 -7.15 -6.56
C GLN A 97 -2.44 -7.40 -7.10
N GLU A 98 -2.31 -8.24 -8.14
CA GLU A 98 -1.02 -8.51 -8.82
C GLU A 98 -0.39 -7.23 -9.42
N LYS A 99 -1.23 -6.28 -9.84
CA LYS A 99 -0.79 -4.96 -10.33
C LYS A 99 -0.60 -3.92 -9.20
N GLY A 100 -0.89 -4.27 -7.95
CA GLY A 100 -0.71 -3.41 -6.79
C GLY A 100 -1.65 -2.21 -6.75
N VAL A 101 -2.80 -2.25 -7.43
CA VAL A 101 -3.78 -1.14 -7.41
C VAL A 101 -4.77 -1.24 -6.25
N ILE A 102 -4.86 -2.40 -5.61
CA ILE A 102 -5.61 -2.65 -4.37
C ILE A 102 -4.68 -3.31 -3.34
N GLN A 103 -5.05 -3.20 -2.07
CA GLN A 103 -4.29 -3.72 -0.93
C GLN A 103 -4.55 -5.22 -0.75
N ASP A 104 -5.82 -5.62 -0.83
CA ASP A 104 -6.21 -7.03 -0.72
C ASP A 104 -7.59 -7.30 -1.33
N VAL A 105 -7.88 -8.58 -1.55
CA VAL A 105 -9.19 -9.08 -1.97
C VAL A 105 -9.93 -9.62 -0.75
N ILE A 106 -11.04 -8.97 -0.39
CA ILE A 106 -11.77 -9.24 0.85
C ILE A 106 -13.16 -9.81 0.54
N PRO A 107 -13.45 -11.08 0.89
CA PRO A 107 -14.80 -11.63 0.76
C PRO A 107 -15.81 -10.86 1.61
N TRP A 108 -16.96 -10.53 1.02
CA TRP A 108 -18.05 -9.80 1.69
C TRP A 108 -18.40 -10.36 3.07
N ALA A 109 -18.49 -11.69 3.21
CA ALA A 109 -18.81 -12.36 4.47
C ALA A 109 -17.82 -12.05 5.62
N LYS A 110 -16.55 -11.77 5.30
CA LYS A 110 -15.49 -11.43 6.29
C LYS A 110 -15.18 -9.93 6.34
N SER A 111 -15.73 -9.14 5.42
CA SER A 111 -15.44 -7.72 5.23
C SER A 111 -15.58 -6.92 6.51
N ARG A 112 -16.70 -7.08 7.24
CA ARG A 112 -16.97 -6.35 8.48
C ARG A 112 -15.85 -6.50 9.50
N LEU A 113 -15.38 -7.73 9.74
CA LEU A 113 -14.36 -8.02 10.74
C LEU A 113 -12.99 -7.51 10.30
N GLN A 114 -12.61 -7.76 9.04
CA GLN A 114 -11.30 -7.35 8.52
C GLN A 114 -11.19 -5.82 8.44
N LEU A 115 -12.21 -5.15 7.87
CA LEU A 115 -12.23 -3.69 7.76
C LEU A 115 -12.36 -3.01 9.13
N TYR A 116 -13.02 -3.63 10.11
CA TYR A 116 -13.05 -3.12 11.49
C TYR A 116 -11.64 -3.02 12.07
N TRP A 117 -10.88 -4.11 12.05
CA TRP A 117 -9.52 -4.11 12.61
C TRP A 117 -8.59 -3.22 11.80
N ARG A 118 -8.71 -3.21 10.47
CA ARG A 118 -7.90 -2.34 9.61
C ARG A 118 -8.14 -0.87 9.91
N LEU A 119 -9.41 -0.44 9.97
CA LEU A 119 -9.77 0.94 10.28
C LEU A 119 -9.30 1.31 11.70
N HIS A 120 -9.50 0.44 12.68
CA HIS A 120 -9.07 0.69 14.05
C HIS A 120 -7.55 0.88 14.14
N ARG A 121 -6.77 0.01 13.48
CA ARG A 121 -5.31 0.17 13.37
C ARG A 121 -4.96 1.50 12.75
N ARG A 122 -5.58 1.85 11.62
CA ARG A 122 -5.33 3.09 10.88
C ARG A 122 -5.58 4.33 11.74
N LEU A 123 -6.66 4.35 12.52
CA LEU A 123 -6.98 5.47 13.40
C LEU A 123 -5.97 5.64 14.53
N LEU A 124 -5.55 4.55 15.18
CA LEU A 124 -4.54 4.58 16.24
C LEU A 124 -3.18 5.03 15.70
N VAL A 125 -2.77 4.46 14.57
CA VAL A 125 -1.53 4.83 13.88
C VAL A 125 -1.58 6.29 13.45
N ASP A 126 -2.64 6.76 12.81
CA ASP A 126 -2.79 8.17 12.38
C ASP A 126 -2.74 9.15 13.58
N GLY A 127 -3.36 8.78 14.70
CA GLY A 127 -3.26 9.54 15.94
C GLY A 127 -1.81 9.67 16.43
N MET A 128 -1.03 8.59 16.37
CA MET A 128 0.40 8.64 16.67
C MET A 128 1.19 9.45 15.63
N LYS A 129 0.90 9.27 14.34
CA LYS A 129 1.55 10.03 13.25
C LYS A 129 1.40 11.52 13.47
N LYS A 130 0.19 11.99 13.77
CA LYS A 130 -0.10 13.41 14.07
C LYS A 130 0.71 13.94 15.25
N LYS A 131 0.81 13.18 16.35
CA LYS A 131 1.61 13.57 17.53
C LYS A 131 3.10 13.68 17.19
N ILE A 132 3.63 12.77 16.39
CA ILE A 132 5.04 12.81 15.98
C ILE A 132 5.30 13.95 15.01
N LEU A 133 4.42 14.16 14.03
CA LEU A 133 4.55 15.25 13.06
C LEU A 133 4.48 16.63 13.72
N SER A 134 3.71 16.80 14.80
CA SER A 134 3.75 18.05 15.58
C SER A 134 5.09 18.32 16.26
N LEU A 135 5.90 17.29 16.49
CA LEU A 135 7.24 17.41 17.10
C LEU A 135 8.34 17.48 16.02
N ARG A 136 8.19 16.71 14.94
CA ARG A 136 9.13 16.62 13.81
C ARG A 136 8.37 16.70 12.49
N PRO A 137 8.13 17.91 11.95
CA PRO A 137 7.29 18.11 10.76
C PRO A 137 7.84 17.48 9.48
N ASN A 138 9.17 17.27 9.41
CA ASN A 138 9.85 16.81 8.19
C ASN A 138 10.04 15.30 8.11
N LEU A 139 9.42 14.51 9.00
CA LEU A 139 9.58 13.05 9.00
C LEU A 139 8.77 12.40 7.87
N GLY A 140 9.42 11.54 7.07
CA GLY A 140 8.75 10.83 5.98
C GLY A 140 7.81 9.72 6.47
N ASP A 141 6.74 9.41 5.73
CA ASP A 141 5.80 8.33 6.11
C ASP A 141 6.49 6.97 6.20
N GLY A 142 7.38 6.64 5.27
CA GLY A 142 8.11 5.37 5.28
C GLY A 142 9.06 5.26 6.47
N GLU A 143 9.71 6.36 6.86
CA GLU A 143 10.53 6.42 8.07
C GLU A 143 9.68 6.19 9.31
N MET A 144 8.49 6.79 9.35
CA MET A 144 7.55 6.65 10.47
C MET A 144 6.98 5.24 10.58
N GLU A 145 6.66 4.60 9.45
CA GLU A 145 6.20 3.22 9.40
C GLU A 145 7.29 2.24 9.86
N ASN A 146 8.53 2.45 9.42
CA ASN A 146 9.68 1.68 9.90
C ASN A 146 9.91 1.89 11.40
N MET A 147 9.74 3.12 11.89
CA MET A 147 9.84 3.43 13.31
C MET A 147 8.79 2.68 14.13
N PHE A 148 7.53 2.64 13.69
CA PHE A 148 6.48 1.89 14.38
C PHE A 148 6.72 0.38 14.33
N LYS A 149 7.15 -0.15 13.18
CA LYS A 149 7.52 -1.57 13.05
C LYS A 149 8.68 -1.93 13.98
N ARG A 150 9.69 -1.05 14.10
CA ARG A 150 10.80 -1.24 15.03
C ARG A 150 10.32 -1.25 16.48
N TRP A 151 9.50 -0.29 16.89
CA TRP A 151 8.94 -0.24 18.26
C TRP A 151 8.10 -1.48 18.59
N PHE A 152 7.33 -1.97 17.61
CA PHE A 152 6.59 -3.22 17.75
C PHE A 152 7.53 -4.40 18.03
N VAL A 153 8.59 -4.57 17.20
CA VAL A 153 9.57 -5.65 17.35
C VAL A 153 10.37 -5.53 18.65
N GLU A 154 10.77 -4.32 19.05
CA GLU A 154 11.48 -4.09 20.32
C GLU A 154 10.61 -4.46 21.52
N SER A 155 9.30 -4.19 21.47
CA SER A 155 8.39 -4.48 22.57
C SER A 155 7.98 -5.94 22.68
N LEU A 156 7.75 -6.65 21.56
CA LEU A 156 7.24 -8.03 21.54
C LEU A 156 8.31 -9.08 21.24
N GLY A 157 9.50 -8.65 20.82
CA GLY A 157 10.61 -9.49 20.39
C GLY A 157 10.54 -9.89 18.91
N ALA A 158 11.71 -10.18 18.33
CA ALA A 158 11.86 -10.55 16.91
C ALA A 158 11.04 -11.79 16.49
N VAL A 159 10.81 -12.73 17.42
CA VAL A 159 10.00 -13.93 17.16
C VAL A 159 8.56 -13.58 16.74
N LYS A 160 8.01 -12.49 17.26
CA LYS A 160 6.63 -12.04 16.99
C LYS A 160 6.53 -11.04 15.86
N GLN A 161 7.60 -10.78 15.10
CA GLN A 161 7.61 -9.78 14.03
C GLN A 161 6.52 -10.02 12.97
N TYR A 162 6.19 -11.28 12.66
CA TYR A 162 5.15 -11.63 11.68
C TYR A 162 3.76 -11.10 12.06
N LEU A 163 3.50 -10.87 13.35
CA LEU A 163 2.23 -10.32 13.83
C LEU A 163 2.03 -8.85 13.44
N TRP A 164 3.07 -8.15 12.95
CA TRP A 164 2.92 -6.79 12.42
C TRP A 164 1.96 -6.73 11.22
N GLU A 165 1.87 -7.80 10.45
CA GLU A 165 0.93 -7.89 9.32
C GLU A 165 -0.51 -8.22 9.78
N ASN A 166 -0.71 -8.61 11.05
CA ASN A 166 -2.02 -8.90 11.61
C ASN A 166 -2.60 -7.64 12.28
N ASP A 167 -3.63 -7.05 11.67
CA ASP A 167 -4.24 -5.81 12.18
C ASP A 167 -4.77 -5.93 13.61
N GLN A 168 -5.40 -7.06 13.97
CA GLN A 168 -5.92 -7.26 15.32
C GLN A 168 -4.79 -7.30 16.36
N ALA A 169 -3.71 -8.03 16.09
CA ALA A 169 -2.57 -8.12 17.00
C ALA A 169 -1.92 -6.74 17.21
N VAL A 170 -1.79 -5.96 16.12
CA VAL A 170 -1.23 -4.60 16.20
C VAL A 170 -2.17 -3.65 16.95
N VAL A 171 -3.49 -3.75 16.76
CA VAL A 171 -4.45 -2.94 17.52
C VAL A 171 -4.37 -3.23 19.01
N HIS A 172 -4.37 -4.51 19.41
CA HIS A 172 -4.25 -4.86 20.83
C HIS A 172 -2.96 -4.31 21.44
N TRP A 173 -1.83 -4.50 20.76
CA TRP A 173 -0.56 -3.92 21.18
C TRP A 173 -0.62 -2.39 21.29
N LEU A 174 -1.15 -1.69 20.27
CA LEU A 174 -1.29 -0.24 20.30
C LEU A 174 -2.17 0.23 21.46
N GLN A 175 -3.28 -0.46 21.72
CA GLN A 175 -4.15 -0.11 22.84
C GLN A 175 -3.43 -0.25 24.18
N GLU A 176 -2.68 -1.34 24.40
CA GLU A 176 -1.87 -1.53 25.61
C GLU A 176 -0.78 -0.46 25.74
N GLN A 177 -0.05 -0.18 24.67
CA GLN A 177 1.03 0.80 24.69
C GLN A 177 0.52 2.24 24.83
N LEU A 178 -0.67 2.57 24.30
CA LEU A 178 -1.22 3.92 24.39
C LEU A 178 -2.08 4.14 25.63
N HIS A 179 -2.34 3.10 26.43
CA HIS A 179 -3.18 3.21 27.62
C HIS A 179 -2.47 4.00 28.74
N PRO A 180 -3.09 5.04 29.33
CA PRO A 180 -2.45 5.88 30.35
C PRO A 180 -2.04 5.15 31.63
N ALA A 181 -2.77 4.08 31.99
CA ALA A 181 -2.47 3.28 33.17
C ALA A 181 -1.34 2.25 32.96
N THR A 182 -0.79 2.13 31.75
CA THR A 182 0.31 1.20 31.47
C THR A 182 1.58 1.70 32.12
N SER A 183 2.08 0.97 33.13
CA SER A 183 3.24 1.41 33.93
C SER A 183 4.54 1.56 33.15
N ARG A 184 4.69 0.86 32.00
CA ARG A 184 5.88 0.94 31.16
C ARG A 184 5.50 0.77 29.69
N SER A 185 5.34 1.90 28.99
CA SER A 185 5.00 1.91 27.57
C SER A 185 6.20 2.37 26.76
N LEU A 186 6.77 1.45 25.99
CA LEU A 186 7.90 1.74 25.11
C LEU A 186 7.51 2.80 24.06
N VAL A 187 6.27 2.77 23.57
CA VAL A 187 5.80 3.76 22.60
C VAL A 187 5.68 5.15 23.21
N LEU A 188 5.09 5.29 24.40
CA LEU A 188 4.95 6.59 25.06
C LEU A 188 6.31 7.14 25.50
N ASP A 189 7.19 6.29 26.02
CA ASP A 189 8.56 6.66 26.39
C ASP A 189 9.34 7.15 25.16
N ASN A 190 9.21 6.47 24.03
CA ASN A 190 9.85 6.89 22.78
C ASN A 190 9.29 8.21 22.25
N ILE A 191 7.96 8.44 22.32
CA ILE A 191 7.35 9.73 21.95
C ILE A 191 7.86 10.85 22.86
N GLU A 192 8.04 10.59 24.16
CA GLU A 192 8.59 11.56 25.10
C GLU A 192 10.07 11.87 24.82
N CYS A 193 10.88 10.87 24.48
CA CYS A 193 12.25 11.10 24.00
C CYS A 193 12.28 11.96 22.73
N LEU A 194 11.41 11.66 21.75
CA LEU A 194 11.29 12.48 20.54
C LEU A 194 10.90 13.92 20.84
N ARG A 195 10.03 14.14 21.84
CA ARG A 195 9.64 15.47 22.31
C ARG A 195 10.83 16.22 22.91
N ARG A 196 11.59 15.60 23.81
CA ARG A 196 12.79 16.20 24.42
C ARG A 196 13.81 16.61 23.35
N ASP A 197 14.09 15.72 22.41
CA ASP A 197 15.00 15.99 21.29
C ASP A 197 14.52 17.17 20.42
N ALA A 198 13.21 17.24 20.14
CA ALA A 198 12.62 18.31 19.37
C ALA A 198 12.74 19.65 20.10
N THR A 199 12.46 19.70 21.41
CA THR A 199 12.63 20.89 22.23
C THR A 199 14.09 21.37 22.26
N ILE A 200 15.04 20.46 22.46
CA ILE A 200 16.47 20.80 22.46
C ILE A 200 16.89 21.35 21.09
N SER A 201 16.44 20.74 20.00
CA SER A 201 16.74 21.18 18.64
C SER A 201 16.16 22.57 18.37
N GLN A 202 14.94 22.85 18.83
CA GLN A 202 14.31 24.16 18.72
C GLN A 202 15.09 25.23 19.51
N MET A 203 15.51 24.92 20.75
CA MET A 203 16.34 25.84 21.55
C MET A 203 17.66 26.14 20.86
N LYS A 204 18.34 25.12 20.31
CA LYS A 204 19.58 25.30 19.54
C LYS A 204 19.39 26.22 18.35
N SER A 205 18.32 26.00 17.57
CA SER A 205 18.00 26.86 16.42
C SER A 205 17.75 28.31 16.85
N LEU A 206 17.01 28.53 17.94
CA LEU A 206 16.71 29.88 18.44
C LEU A 206 17.98 30.62 18.89
N LEU A 207 18.88 29.93 19.61
CA LEU A 207 20.15 30.52 20.06
C LEU A 207 21.13 30.77 18.90
N GLN A 208 21.11 29.92 17.86
CA GLN A 208 21.92 30.13 16.66
C GLN A 208 21.44 31.33 15.83
N SER A 209 20.13 31.54 15.76
CA SER A 209 19.55 32.70 15.05
C SER A 209 19.69 34.01 15.80
N ASN A 210 19.88 33.98 17.13
CA ASN A 210 19.98 35.16 17.98
C ASN A 210 21.19 35.03 18.93
N PRO A 211 22.44 35.18 18.44
CA PRO A 211 23.63 35.00 19.26
C PRO A 211 23.74 35.96 20.46
N GLU A 212 23.13 37.13 20.37
CA GLU A 212 23.15 38.17 21.38
C GLU A 212 22.46 37.77 22.70
N VAL A 213 21.48 36.87 22.66
CA VAL A 213 20.75 36.43 23.87
C VAL A 213 21.37 35.20 24.55
N ILE A 214 22.50 34.68 24.04
CA ILE A 214 23.10 33.44 24.56
C ILE A 214 23.51 33.60 26.02
N MET A 215 24.22 34.67 26.37
CA MET A 215 24.72 34.89 27.73
C MET A 215 23.58 35.11 28.72
N ASP A 216 22.58 35.92 28.36
CA ASP A 216 21.41 36.17 29.20
C ASP A 216 20.60 34.88 29.43
N SER A 217 20.44 34.06 28.37
CA SER A 217 19.80 32.75 28.46
C SER A 217 20.58 31.80 29.37
N ALA A 218 21.91 31.79 29.28
CA ALA A 218 22.76 30.97 30.14
C ALA A 218 22.63 31.36 31.62
N VAL A 219 22.60 32.66 31.92
CA VAL A 219 22.37 33.16 33.29
C VAL A 219 21.03 32.68 33.83
N HIS A 220 19.95 32.81 33.06
CA HIS A 220 18.63 32.32 33.45
C HIS A 220 18.59 30.81 33.68
N ILE A 221 19.23 30.01 32.81
CA ILE A 221 19.30 28.56 32.98
C ILE A 221 20.03 28.23 34.29
N VAL A 222 21.21 28.81 34.54
CA VAL A 222 22.00 28.57 35.77
C VAL A 222 21.21 28.92 37.03
N GLN A 223 20.42 29.98 37.01
CA GLN A 223 19.56 30.37 38.12
C GLN A 223 18.47 29.33 38.44
N GLN A 224 17.96 28.60 37.45
CA GLN A 224 16.95 27.55 37.66
C GLN A 224 17.53 26.20 38.08
N LEU A 225 18.85 25.98 37.91
CA LEU A 225 19.51 24.75 38.32
C LEU A 225 19.64 24.63 39.85
N SER A 226 19.54 23.40 40.36
CA SER A 226 19.86 23.06 41.74
C SER A 226 21.35 23.25 42.05
N ALA A 227 21.72 23.36 43.33
CA ALA A 227 23.13 23.51 43.75
C ALA A 227 24.02 22.38 43.21
N GLN A 228 23.52 21.14 43.19
CA GLN A 228 24.22 20.00 42.61
C GLN A 228 24.45 20.18 41.10
N GLN A 229 23.39 20.48 40.34
CA GLN A 229 23.48 20.69 38.89
C GLN A 229 24.40 21.86 38.51
N ARG A 230 24.43 22.92 39.33
CA ARG A 230 25.37 24.04 39.15
C ARG A 230 26.82 23.60 39.35
N SER A 231 27.08 22.76 40.36
CA SER A 231 28.43 22.21 40.60
C SER A 231 28.87 21.32 39.43
N ASP A 232 27.98 20.44 38.95
CA ASP A 232 28.25 19.55 37.81
C ASP A 232 28.52 20.34 36.52
N LEU A 233 27.73 21.39 36.26
CA LEU A 233 27.94 22.27 35.11
C LEU A 233 29.28 23.01 35.19
N LEU A 234 29.63 23.53 36.37
CA LEU A 234 30.91 24.22 36.58
C LEU A 234 32.11 23.29 36.35
N ASN A 235 32.02 22.04 36.79
CA ASN A 235 33.04 21.02 36.52
C ASN A 235 33.14 20.71 35.02
N THR A 236 32.01 20.69 34.31
CA THR A 236 31.97 20.48 32.86
C THR A 236 32.63 21.64 32.11
N ILE A 237 32.36 22.88 32.50
CA ILE A 237 33.00 24.08 31.90
C ILE A 237 34.51 24.06 32.13
N LYS A 238 34.96 23.78 33.36
CA LYS A 238 36.40 23.64 33.68
C LYS A 238 37.08 22.54 32.86
N ALA A 239 36.38 21.43 32.62
CA ALA A 239 36.91 20.34 31.80
C ALA A 239 37.06 20.74 30.32
N LEU A 240 36.16 21.57 29.81
CA LEU A 240 36.23 22.11 28.44
C LEU A 240 37.37 23.12 28.29
N GLU A 241 37.61 23.97 29.30
CA GLU A 241 38.76 24.89 29.32
C GLU A 241 40.10 24.15 29.31
N GLY A 242 40.16 22.94 29.89
CA GLY A 242 41.35 22.09 29.87
C GLY A 242 41.57 21.31 28.56
N GLN A 243 40.65 21.40 27.59
CA GLN A 243 40.75 20.75 26.27
C GLN A 243 41.07 21.72 25.11
N THR A 244 41.01 23.04 25.37
CA THR A 244 41.47 24.12 24.48
C THR A 244 42.89 24.55 24.82
#